data_AF-A0A8C3QMJ4-F1
#
_entry.id   AF-A0A8C3QMJ4-F1
#
_cell.length_a   1.000
_cell.length_b   1.000
_cell.length_c   1.000
_cell.angle_alpha   90.00
_cell.angle_beta   90.00
_cell.angle_gamma   90.00
#
_symmetry.space_group_name_H-M   'P 1'
#
loop_
_entity.id
_entity.type
_entity.pdbx_description
1 polymer ?
#
loop_
_entity_poly.entity_id
_entity_poly.type
_entity_poly.pdbx_seq_one_letter_code
_entity_poly.pdbx_strand_id
1 'polypeptide(L)'
;IHSDAACYTDKGTVYVQAIEKQLKICGYKSNVDVVALYLARLGLRSIPSLSQFRRLRCLWVNDNKIQDLTFLIKNYSLTELYLNNNELTDISGALKHLCSLQILFLHNNELKNLGKTVNELKGMISLKTLSNTYFYFAKHQVVAF
;
A
#
# COMPACT_ATOMS: atom_id res chain seq x y z
N ILE A 1 41.31 11.35 -6.93
CA ILE A 1 40.30 10.43 -7.50
C ILE A 1 39.88 9.47 -6.39
N HIS A 2 39.00 9.91 -5.50
CA HIS A 2 38.37 9.05 -4.49
C HIS A 2 36.87 9.21 -4.68
N SER A 3 36.31 8.31 -5.47
CA SER A 3 34.91 8.26 -5.86
C SER A 3 34.09 7.54 -4.79
N ASP A 4 33.30 8.30 -4.03
CA ASP A 4 31.89 8.07 -3.66
C ASP A 4 31.38 6.62 -3.55
N ALA A 5 31.96 5.82 -2.68
CA ALA A 5 31.45 4.48 -2.33
C ALA A 5 30.51 4.46 -1.10
N ALA A 6 29.93 5.61 -0.70
CA ALA A 6 29.21 5.75 0.58
C ALA A 6 27.73 6.20 0.47
N CYS A 7 27.05 6.00 -0.67
CA CYS A 7 25.64 6.39 -0.81
C CYS A 7 24.69 5.29 -1.33
N TYR A 8 25.18 4.06 -1.51
CA TYR A 8 24.38 2.92 -2.03
C TYR A 8 24.05 1.84 -1.01
N THR A 9 24.59 1.93 0.21
CA THR A 9 24.08 1.14 1.33
C THR A 9 22.78 1.76 1.85
N ASP A 10 21.76 0.93 2.04
CA ASP A 10 20.72 1.12 3.07
C ASP A 10 19.29 1.58 2.70
N LYS A 11 18.71 1.11 1.58
CA LYS A 11 17.24 1.27 1.33
C LYS A 11 16.54 0.00 0.83
N GLY A 12 17.16 -0.74 -0.09
CA GLY A 12 16.72 -2.09 -0.42
C GLY A 12 16.83 -3.04 0.77
N THR A 13 17.79 -2.78 1.67
CA THR A 13 18.05 -3.56 2.88
C THR A 13 16.94 -3.45 3.91
N VAL A 14 16.38 -2.26 4.16
CA VAL A 14 15.38 -2.05 5.24
C VAL A 14 14.11 -2.84 4.98
N TYR A 15 13.60 -2.80 3.75
CA TYR A 15 12.44 -3.59 3.34
C TYR A 15 12.71 -5.10 3.45
N VAL A 16 13.83 -5.57 2.90
CA VAL A 16 14.19 -7.00 2.91
C VAL A 16 14.33 -7.50 4.35
N GLN A 17 15.06 -6.77 5.19
CA GLN A 17 15.25 -7.10 6.60
C GLN A 17 13.93 -7.10 7.37
N ALA A 18 13.03 -6.14 7.11
CA ALA A 18 11.72 -6.09 7.75
C ALA A 18 10.87 -7.32 7.40
N ILE A 19 10.83 -7.71 6.12
CA ILE A 19 10.14 -8.94 5.69
C ILE A 19 10.79 -10.16 6.32
N GLU A 20 12.10 -10.35 6.18
CA GLU A 20 12.79 -11.54 6.71
C GLU A 20 12.57 -11.70 8.22
N LYS A 21 12.66 -10.60 8.97
CA LYS A 21 12.37 -10.58 10.40
C LYS A 21 10.92 -10.96 10.68
N GLN A 22 9.97 -10.40 9.95
CA GLN A 22 8.56 -10.72 10.11
C GLN A 22 8.27 -12.19 9.79
N LEU A 23 8.78 -12.71 8.66
CA LEU A 23 8.56 -14.09 8.24
C LEU A 23 9.08 -15.08 9.28
N LYS A 24 10.25 -14.78 9.89
CA LYS A 24 10.82 -15.55 10.98
C LYS A 24 9.94 -15.54 12.23
N ILE A 25 9.44 -14.36 12.63
CA ILE A 25 8.56 -14.22 13.82
C ILE A 25 7.21 -14.92 13.62
N CYS A 26 6.63 -14.80 12.42
CA CYS A 26 5.35 -15.41 12.09
C CYS A 26 5.44 -16.90 11.75
N GLY A 27 6.66 -17.46 11.66
CA GLY A 27 6.88 -18.88 11.37
C GLY A 27 6.48 -19.31 9.96
N TYR A 28 6.46 -18.38 8.99
CA TYR A 28 6.17 -18.73 7.60
C TYR A 28 7.31 -19.56 7.02
N LYS A 29 6.96 -20.71 6.44
CA LYS A 29 7.93 -21.63 5.81
C LYS A 29 8.13 -21.32 4.32
N SER A 30 7.21 -20.58 3.71
CA SER A 30 7.26 -20.18 2.30
C SER A 30 6.49 -18.88 2.06
N ASN A 31 6.91 -18.10 1.05
CA ASN A 31 6.25 -16.86 0.64
C ASN A 31 4.80 -17.06 0.20
N VAL A 32 4.45 -18.27 -0.26
CA VAL A 32 3.08 -18.59 -0.66
C VAL A 32 2.11 -18.68 0.51
N ASP A 33 2.61 -18.90 1.74
CA ASP A 33 1.77 -19.00 2.94
C ASP A 33 1.51 -17.63 3.57
N VAL A 34 2.23 -16.60 3.14
CA VAL A 34 2.15 -15.26 3.71
C VAL A 34 0.82 -14.62 3.38
N VAL A 35 0.00 -14.43 4.43
CA VAL A 35 -1.31 -13.78 4.32
C VAL A 35 -1.30 -12.32 4.77
N ALA A 36 -0.27 -11.91 5.50
CA ALA A 36 -0.19 -10.60 6.14
C ALA A 36 1.25 -10.07 6.14
N LEU A 37 1.45 -8.83 5.69
CA LEU A 37 2.73 -8.14 5.73
C LEU A 37 2.60 -6.78 6.42
N TYR A 38 3.52 -6.52 7.36
CA TYR A 38 3.57 -5.29 8.14
C TYR A 38 4.85 -4.52 7.80
N LEU A 39 4.69 -3.48 7.00
CA LEU A 39 5.76 -2.62 6.49
C LEU A 39 5.56 -1.15 6.93
N ALA A 40 4.78 -0.91 7.97
CA ALA A 40 4.49 0.44 8.44
C ALA A 40 5.70 1.06 9.16
N ARG A 41 5.85 2.39 9.09
CA ARG A 41 6.86 3.17 9.83
C ARG A 41 8.31 2.79 9.53
N LEU A 42 8.58 2.41 8.27
CA LEU A 42 9.92 2.03 7.81
C LEU A 42 10.61 3.12 6.98
N GLY A 43 9.94 4.26 6.76
CA GLY A 43 10.47 5.37 5.96
C GLY A 43 10.61 5.02 4.47
N LEU A 44 9.86 4.02 4.00
CA LEU A 44 9.94 3.50 2.63
C LEU A 44 9.44 4.53 1.63
N ARG A 45 10.19 4.76 0.54
CA ARG A 45 9.74 5.54 -0.61
C ARG A 45 9.21 4.68 -1.75
N SER A 46 9.72 3.46 -1.84
CA SER A 46 9.29 2.45 -2.80
C SER A 46 9.35 1.07 -2.15
N ILE A 47 8.56 0.16 -2.71
CA ILE A 47 8.53 -1.24 -2.30
C ILE A 47 8.78 -2.05 -3.59
N PRO A 48 9.64 -3.08 -3.58
CA PRO A 48 9.72 -4.02 -4.68
C PRO A 48 8.38 -4.74 -4.91
N SER A 49 8.20 -5.35 -6.07
CA SER A 49 6.97 -6.11 -6.35
C SER A 49 6.68 -7.16 -5.26
N LEU A 50 5.44 -7.17 -4.77
CA LEU A 50 4.94 -8.14 -3.79
C LEU A 50 4.31 -9.38 -4.44
N SER A 51 4.51 -9.57 -5.75
CA SER A 51 3.87 -10.64 -6.55
C SER A 51 4.21 -12.07 -6.08
N GLN A 52 5.28 -12.25 -5.31
CA GLN A 52 5.62 -13.55 -4.71
C GLN A 52 4.65 -13.96 -3.58
N PHE A 53 4.02 -12.99 -2.91
CA PHE A 53 3.08 -13.23 -1.81
C PHE A 53 1.65 -13.40 -2.37
N ARG A 54 1.44 -14.52 -3.08
CA ARG A 54 0.20 -14.77 -3.84
C ARG A 54 -1.06 -14.88 -2.98
N ARG A 55 -0.91 -15.22 -1.69
CA ARG A 55 -2.01 -15.31 -0.73
C ARG A 55 -2.12 -14.08 0.17
N LEU A 56 -1.40 -13.01 -0.12
CA LEU A 56 -1.42 -11.80 0.68
C LEU A 56 -2.83 -11.21 0.71
N ARG A 57 -3.40 -11.15 1.91
CA ARG A 57 -4.74 -10.63 2.18
C ARG A 57 -4.70 -9.28 2.89
N CYS A 58 -3.71 -9.06 3.74
CA CYS A 58 -3.59 -7.83 4.51
C CYS A 58 -2.20 -7.20 4.35
N LEU A 59 -2.17 -5.92 4.01
CA LEU A 59 -0.94 -5.16 3.85
C LEU A 59 -1.00 -3.83 4.59
N TRP A 60 -0.10 -3.68 5.57
CA TRP A 60 0.15 -2.41 6.24
C TRP A 60 1.39 -1.74 5.67
N VAL A 61 1.19 -0.60 5.01
CA VAL A 61 2.26 0.25 4.45
C VAL A 61 2.09 1.70 4.90
N ASN A 62 1.27 1.93 5.92
CA ASN A 62 1.02 3.26 6.49
C ASN A 62 2.26 3.86 7.17
N ASP A 63 2.27 5.18 7.33
CA ASP A 63 3.37 5.92 7.94
C ASP A 63 4.71 5.72 7.20
N ASN A 64 4.68 5.79 5.87
CA ASN A 64 5.87 5.74 5.02
C ASN A 64 5.90 6.99 4.12
N LYS A 65 6.70 6.94 3.05
CA LYS A 65 6.88 8.01 2.05
C LYS A 65 6.58 7.50 0.65
N ILE A 66 5.63 6.57 0.54
CA ILE A 66 5.28 5.90 -0.72
C ILE A 66 4.57 6.89 -1.65
N GLN A 67 4.98 6.91 -2.92
CA GLN A 67 4.45 7.84 -3.93
C GLN A 67 3.64 7.13 -5.03
N ASP A 68 3.83 5.81 -5.21
CA ASP A 68 3.10 5.00 -6.18
C ASP A 68 2.76 3.61 -5.62
N LEU A 69 1.88 2.88 -6.30
CA LEU A 69 1.38 1.57 -5.88
C LEU A 69 1.81 0.43 -6.84
N THR A 70 2.89 0.61 -7.61
CA THR A 70 3.34 -0.37 -8.60
C THR A 70 3.73 -1.72 -8.00
N PHE A 71 4.06 -1.75 -6.70
CA PHE A 71 4.38 -2.97 -5.97
C PHE A 71 3.21 -3.94 -5.77
N LEU A 72 1.96 -3.47 -5.95
CA LEU A 72 0.74 -4.25 -5.76
C LEU A 72 0.35 -5.09 -6.98
N ILE A 73 1.12 -5.02 -8.07
CA ILE A 73 0.86 -5.80 -9.29
C ILE A 73 0.81 -7.30 -8.92
N LYS A 74 -0.29 -7.95 -9.30
CA LYS A 74 -0.59 -9.38 -9.05
C LYS A 74 -0.99 -9.75 -7.61
N ASN A 75 -1.20 -8.80 -6.70
CA ASN A 75 -1.74 -9.09 -5.36
C ASN A 75 -3.29 -9.12 -5.34
N TYR A 76 -3.88 -9.92 -6.23
CA TYR A 76 -5.34 -9.99 -6.48
C TYR A 76 -6.17 -10.41 -5.25
N SER A 77 -5.53 -11.08 -4.29
CA SER A 77 -6.16 -11.61 -3.07
C SER A 77 -6.21 -10.61 -1.90
N LEU A 78 -5.69 -9.38 -2.08
CA LEU A 78 -5.75 -8.37 -1.04
C LEU A 78 -7.20 -8.05 -0.67
N THR A 79 -7.49 -8.13 0.62
CA THR A 79 -8.77 -7.75 1.22
C THR A 79 -8.66 -6.48 2.06
N GLU A 80 -7.47 -6.17 2.57
CA GLU A 80 -7.20 -5.00 3.42
C GLU A 80 -5.90 -4.32 3.02
N LEU A 81 -5.95 -3.01 2.83
CA LEU A 81 -4.81 -2.19 2.41
C LEU A 81 -4.77 -0.87 3.18
N TYR A 82 -3.71 -0.69 3.98
CA TYR A 82 -3.50 0.50 4.81
C TYR A 82 -2.39 1.37 4.23
N LEU A 83 -2.76 2.45 3.54
CA LEU A 83 -1.87 3.39 2.83
C LEU A 83 -1.87 4.79 3.45
N ASN A 84 -2.54 4.98 4.59
CA ASN A 84 -2.60 6.29 5.23
C ASN A 84 -1.23 6.81 5.67
N ASN A 85 -1.08 8.13 5.73
CA ASN A 85 0.19 8.79 6.09
C ASN A 85 1.33 8.38 5.12
N ASN A 86 1.14 8.66 3.83
CA ASN A 86 2.11 8.46 2.76
C ASN A 86 2.14 9.72 1.86
N GLU A 87 2.90 9.66 0.76
CA GLU A 87 3.11 10.77 -0.18
C GLU A 87 2.42 10.47 -1.54
N LEU A 88 1.34 9.68 -1.56
CA LEU A 88 0.66 9.31 -2.81
C LEU A 88 0.01 10.53 -3.44
N THR A 89 0.32 10.80 -4.71
CA THR A 89 -0.28 11.90 -5.48
C THR A 89 -1.39 11.44 -6.44
N ASP A 90 -1.37 10.17 -6.84
CA ASP A 90 -2.33 9.55 -7.75
C ASP A 90 -2.48 8.05 -7.43
N ILE A 91 -3.70 7.52 -7.57
CA ILE A 91 -4.01 6.08 -7.45
C ILE A 91 -4.68 5.51 -8.71
N SER A 92 -4.84 6.32 -9.75
CA SER A 92 -5.57 5.97 -10.97
C SER A 92 -5.01 4.71 -11.63
N GLY A 93 -5.89 3.74 -11.88
CA GLY A 93 -5.58 2.45 -12.49
C GLY A 93 -4.76 1.49 -11.63
N ALA A 94 -4.33 1.91 -10.43
CA ALA A 94 -3.45 1.12 -9.58
C ALA A 94 -4.19 0.12 -8.68
N LEU A 95 -5.50 0.30 -8.49
CA LEU A 95 -6.33 -0.54 -7.63
C LEU A 95 -7.29 -1.44 -8.43
N LYS A 96 -7.45 -1.19 -9.73
CA LYS A 96 -8.38 -1.91 -10.63
C LYS A 96 -8.30 -3.45 -10.57
N HIS A 97 -7.13 -4.03 -10.27
CA HIS A 97 -6.95 -5.48 -10.21
C HIS A 97 -7.20 -6.07 -8.82
N LEU A 98 -7.41 -5.23 -7.80
CA LEU A 98 -7.66 -5.65 -6.42
C LEU A 98 -9.15 -5.93 -6.21
N CYS A 99 -9.71 -6.86 -6.99
CA CYS A 99 -11.14 -7.17 -7.03
C CYS A 99 -11.70 -7.65 -5.68
N SER A 100 -10.84 -8.13 -4.78
CA SER A 100 -11.20 -8.63 -3.45
C SER A 100 -11.07 -7.59 -2.33
N LEU A 101 -10.63 -6.36 -2.65
CA LEU A 101 -10.29 -5.35 -1.65
C LEU A 101 -11.55 -4.79 -0.97
N GLN A 102 -11.64 -4.94 0.34
CA GLN A 102 -12.80 -4.56 1.16
C GLN A 102 -12.52 -3.36 2.06
N ILE A 103 -11.29 -3.23 2.53
CA ILE A 103 -10.85 -2.15 3.43
C ILE A 103 -9.69 -1.40 2.78
N LEU A 104 -9.85 -0.09 2.63
CA LEU A 104 -8.83 0.80 2.08
C LEU A 104 -8.71 2.07 2.91
N PHE A 105 -7.50 2.36 3.40
CA PHE A 105 -7.20 3.58 4.16
C PHE A 105 -6.24 4.44 3.35
N LEU A 106 -6.67 5.65 2.97
CA LEU A 106 -5.92 6.55 2.09
C LEU A 106 -5.70 7.96 2.66
N HIS A 107 -6.23 8.24 3.85
CA HIS A 107 -6.09 9.57 4.45
C HIS A 107 -4.64 10.01 4.66
N ASN A 108 -4.41 11.32 4.75
CA ASN A 108 -3.08 11.91 4.88
C ASN A 108 -2.12 11.43 3.77
N ASN A 109 -2.58 11.58 2.54
CA ASN A 109 -1.79 11.49 1.31
C ASN A 109 -1.93 12.81 0.54
N GLU A 110 -1.23 12.96 -0.57
CA GLU A 110 -1.21 14.16 -1.41
C GLU A 110 -2.06 14.02 -2.68
N LEU A 111 -3.21 13.34 -2.61
CA LEU A 111 -4.07 13.07 -3.77
C LEU A 111 -4.68 14.35 -4.33
N LYS A 112 -4.07 14.91 -5.38
CA LYS A 112 -4.45 16.22 -5.95
C LYS A 112 -5.70 16.15 -6.82
N ASN A 113 -5.91 15.05 -7.51
CA ASN A 113 -7.04 14.87 -8.44
C ASN A 113 -8.12 13.98 -7.82
N LEU A 114 -9.05 14.62 -7.10
CA LEU A 114 -10.15 13.92 -6.45
C LEU A 114 -11.10 13.24 -7.45
N GLY A 115 -11.32 13.84 -8.63
CA GLY A 115 -12.19 13.24 -9.66
C GLY A 115 -11.65 11.89 -10.15
N LYS A 116 -10.36 11.82 -10.43
CA LYS A 116 -9.68 10.56 -10.78
C LYS A 116 -9.73 9.54 -9.64
N THR A 117 -9.47 10.00 -8.42
CA THR A 117 -9.52 9.16 -7.21
C THR A 117 -10.91 8.54 -7.04
N VAL A 118 -11.97 9.33 -7.14
CA VAL A 118 -13.36 8.85 -7.05
C VAL A 118 -13.69 7.87 -8.17
N ASN A 119 -13.24 8.13 -9.41
CA ASN A 119 -13.47 7.22 -10.53
C ASN A 119 -12.80 5.85 -10.31
N GLU A 120 -11.59 5.82 -9.77
CA GLU A 120 -10.92 4.56 -9.40
C GLU A 120 -11.71 3.80 -8.34
N LEU A 121 -12.12 4.49 -7.27
CA LEU A 121 -12.85 3.89 -6.15
C LEU A 121 -14.24 3.38 -6.56
N LYS A 122 -14.93 4.05 -7.48
CA LYS A 122 -16.21 3.58 -8.05
C LYS A 122 -16.07 2.27 -8.83
N GLY A 123 -14.89 1.98 -9.38
CA GLY A 123 -14.60 0.72 -10.07
C GLY A 123 -14.40 -0.46 -9.11
N MET A 124 -14.29 -0.22 -7.80
CA MET A 124 -14.01 -1.26 -6.82
C MET A 124 -15.29 -1.99 -6.40
N ILE A 125 -15.43 -3.24 -6.85
CA ILE A 125 -16.65 -4.04 -6.65
C ILE A 125 -16.87 -4.53 -5.21
N SER A 126 -15.80 -4.66 -4.42
CA SER A 126 -15.84 -5.27 -3.09
C SER A 126 -15.60 -4.28 -1.95
N LEU A 127 -15.38 -2.99 -2.26
CA LEU A 127 -14.97 -2.00 -1.25
C LEU A 127 -16.15 -1.70 -0.30
N LYS A 128 -15.95 -1.97 0.98
CA LYS A 128 -16.96 -1.77 2.04
C LYS A 128 -16.59 -0.63 2.99
N THR A 129 -15.30 -0.41 3.18
CA THR A 129 -14.79 0.57 4.13
C THR A 129 -13.68 1.38 3.51
N LEU A 130 -13.90 2.68 3.42
CA LEU A 130 -12.93 3.68 3.01
C LEU A 130 -12.70 4.66 4.15
N SER A 131 -11.48 4.73 4.69
CA SER A 131 -11.12 5.77 5.65
C SER A 131 -10.42 6.94 4.95
N ASN A 132 -11.11 8.07 4.92
CA ASN A 132 -10.58 9.36 4.49
C ASN A 132 -10.90 10.42 5.55
N THR A 133 -9.96 10.73 6.45
CA THR A 133 -10.16 11.67 7.58
C THR A 133 -10.39 13.13 7.18
N TYR A 134 -10.51 13.45 5.88
CA TYR A 134 -10.90 14.79 5.41
C TYR A 134 -12.41 14.95 5.12
N PHE A 135 -13.24 13.91 5.28
CA PHE A 135 -14.68 14.01 5.00
C PHE A 135 -15.55 14.63 6.11
N TYR A 136 -14.96 15.18 7.18
CA TYR A 136 -15.74 15.92 8.20
C TYR A 136 -16.14 17.33 7.79
N PHE A 137 -15.55 17.90 6.72
CA PHE A 137 -15.95 19.22 6.19
C PHE A 137 -16.76 19.16 4.88
N ALA A 138 -16.79 18.02 4.18
CA ALA A 138 -17.61 17.84 2.98
C ALA A 138 -18.91 17.08 3.29
N LYS A 139 -19.71 17.60 4.24
CA LYS A 139 -21.01 17.03 4.65
C LYS A 139 -22.09 17.08 3.56
N HIS A 140 -21.75 17.40 2.30
CA HIS A 140 -22.71 17.60 1.21
C HIS A 140 -22.35 16.96 -0.14
N GLN A 141 -21.36 16.07 -0.24
CA GLN A 141 -21.27 15.19 -1.41
C GLN A 141 -21.10 13.74 -0.99
N VAL A 142 -22.22 13.04 -1.14
CA VAL A 142 -22.43 11.61 -1.03
C VAL A 142 -21.36 10.86 -1.83
N VAL A 143 -20.51 10.11 -1.14
CA VAL A 143 -20.03 8.83 -1.64
C VAL A 143 -20.46 7.80 -0.60
N ALA A 144 -21.75 7.48 -0.61
CA ALA A 144 -22.21 6.21 -0.08
C ALA A 144 -21.80 5.14 -1.09
N PHE A 145 -21.11 4.11 -0.61
CA PHE A 145 -20.93 2.86 -1.34
C PHE A 145 -22.24 2.06 -1.30
#